data_AF-A0A6P8FC43-F1
#
_entry.id   AF-A0A6P8FC43-F1
#
_cell.length_a   1.000
_cell.length_b   1.000
_cell.length_c   1.000
_cell.angle_alpha   90.00
_cell.angle_beta   90.00
_cell.angle_gamma   90.00
#
_symmetry.space_group_name_H-M   'P 1'
#
loop_
_entity.id
_entity.type
_entity.pdbx_description
1 polymer ?
#
loop_
_entity_poly.entity_id
_entity_poly.type
_entity_poly.pdbx_seq_one_letter_code
_entity_poly.pdbx_strand_id
1 'polypeptide(L)'
;MASVSLLAALLFASSFQNIETTTTFPVTPTTLVSETSAVTTTVTTTASTVTPSTPALTTPSPEFINLPDVLEVTESTRPRKVIIEFQITSGNPDPKVQIISITPDDPVLEDPIINPTNVSGVFNVQIVLNGSLDYETANLLTVRLGIATPSGFVEQTFSLSVTDTNEPPQCEAQFQLGAVVQVPEDSPAPVRLYTVLAKEPDSNDTITARITGQFS
;
A
#
# COMPACT_ATOMS: atom_id res chain seq x y z
N MET A 1 37.58 -0.73 23.80
CA MET A 1 38.12 0.54 23.29
C MET A 1 37.51 0.74 21.91
N ALA A 2 36.81 1.80 21.53
CA ALA A 2 36.65 3.15 22.07
C ALA A 2 35.19 3.62 21.94
N SER A 3 34.82 4.59 22.78
CA SER A 3 33.55 5.30 22.85
C SER A 3 33.81 6.76 22.46
N VAL A 4 32.95 7.38 21.65
CA VAL A 4 32.66 8.84 21.72
C VAL A 4 31.23 9.09 21.22
N SER A 5 30.44 9.78 22.05
CA SER A 5 29.13 10.36 21.77
C SER A 5 29.31 11.85 21.46
N LEU A 6 28.52 12.41 20.53
CA LEU A 6 28.18 13.85 20.58
C LEU A 6 26.82 14.15 19.93
N LEU A 7 26.04 14.92 20.69
CA LEU A 7 24.71 15.45 20.43
C LEU A 7 24.83 16.80 19.69
N ALA A 8 23.99 17.06 18.68
CA ALA A 8 23.69 18.42 18.23
C ALA A 8 22.31 18.48 17.54
N ALA A 9 21.42 19.29 18.11
CA ALA A 9 20.13 19.67 17.55
C ALA A 9 20.28 20.95 16.72
N LEU A 10 19.65 21.01 15.54
CA LEU A 10 19.33 22.27 14.86
C LEU A 10 17.93 22.20 14.25
N LEU A 11 17.04 23.05 14.78
CA LEU A 11 15.76 23.41 14.17
C LEU A 11 16.00 24.38 13.00
N PHE A 12 15.25 24.24 11.91
CA PHE A 12 14.85 25.38 11.08
C PHE A 12 13.41 25.21 10.61
N ALA A 13 12.58 26.18 11.01
CA ALA A 13 11.29 26.48 10.41
C ALA A 13 11.50 27.50 9.28
N SER A 14 10.73 27.41 8.20
CA SER A 14 10.53 28.53 7.28
C SER A 14 9.05 28.64 6.90
N SER A 15 8.48 29.75 7.34
CA SER A 15 7.13 30.25 7.06
C SER A 15 7.04 30.84 5.65
N PHE A 16 6.00 30.49 4.90
CA PHE A 16 5.60 31.27 3.72
C PHE A 16 4.66 32.40 4.15
N GLN A 17 5.04 33.63 3.83
CA GLN A 17 4.30 34.85 4.16
C GLN A 17 3.79 35.48 2.87
N ASN A 18 2.47 35.64 2.77
CA ASN A 18 1.78 36.35 1.69
C ASN A 18 2.21 37.82 1.67
N ILE A 19 2.53 38.33 0.48
CA ILE A 19 2.77 39.76 0.25
C ILE A 19 1.52 40.33 -0.43
N GLU A 20 0.72 41.08 0.32
CA GLU A 20 -0.24 42.04 -0.24
C GLU A 20 0.36 43.45 -0.10
N THR A 21 0.65 44.09 -1.22
CA THR A 21 1.11 45.48 -1.27
C THR A 21 -0.08 46.44 -1.20
N THR A 22 -0.24 47.14 -0.07
CA THR A 22 -1.18 48.24 0.09
C THR A 22 -0.51 49.57 -0.24
N THR A 23 -0.92 50.22 -1.33
CA THR A 23 -0.47 51.58 -1.69
C THR A 23 -1.54 52.58 -1.24
N THR A 24 -1.22 53.45 -0.29
CA THR A 24 -2.11 54.53 0.18
C THR A 24 -1.80 55.83 -0.56
N PHE A 25 -2.84 56.52 -1.04
CA PHE A 25 -2.79 57.92 -1.48
C PHE A 25 -3.80 58.74 -0.65
N PRO A 26 -3.44 59.93 -0.15
CA PRO A 26 -4.37 60.77 0.59
C PRO A 26 -5.18 61.64 -0.40
N VAL A 27 -6.50 61.70 -0.21
CA VAL A 27 -7.35 62.70 -0.88
C VAL A 27 -8.18 63.47 0.16
N THR A 28 -7.92 64.76 0.22
CA THR A 28 -8.63 65.80 0.97
C THR A 28 -10.02 66.04 0.37
N PRO A 29 -11.09 66.27 1.15
CA PRO A 29 -12.41 66.52 0.61
C PRO A 29 -12.58 67.99 0.21
N THR A 30 -12.83 68.24 -1.08
CA THR A 30 -13.29 69.54 -1.58
C THR A 30 -14.75 69.41 -1.99
N THR A 31 -15.62 70.16 -1.32
CA THR A 31 -17.05 70.30 -1.63
C THR A 31 -17.24 71.18 -2.87
N LEU A 32 -17.98 70.69 -3.86
CA LEU A 32 -18.58 71.50 -4.92
C LEU A 32 -20.01 71.01 -5.18
N VAL A 33 -20.95 71.94 -5.06
CA VAL A 33 -22.39 71.78 -5.28
C VAL A 33 -22.66 72.00 -6.76
N SER A 34 -23.50 71.16 -7.39
CA SER A 34 -24.28 71.59 -8.55
C SER A 34 -25.53 70.72 -8.72
N GLU A 35 -26.67 71.39 -8.78
CA GLU A 35 -28.01 70.85 -8.99
C GLU A 35 -28.14 70.11 -10.32
N THR A 36 -29.00 69.09 -10.40
CA THR A 36 -29.66 68.68 -11.65
C THR A 36 -30.97 67.94 -11.37
N SER A 37 -32.01 68.37 -12.08
CA SER A 37 -33.42 68.01 -11.98
C SER A 37 -33.72 66.50 -12.06
N ALA A 38 -34.65 66.03 -11.24
CA ALA A 38 -35.19 64.68 -11.32
C ALA A 38 -36.16 64.54 -12.51
N VAL A 39 -35.77 63.75 -13.51
CA VAL A 39 -36.68 63.18 -14.51
C VAL A 39 -37.03 61.77 -14.05
N THR A 40 -38.32 61.51 -13.81
CA THR A 40 -38.80 60.19 -13.38
C THR A 40 -39.16 59.38 -14.63
N THR A 41 -38.28 58.44 -15.01
CA THR A 41 -38.56 57.46 -16.08
C THR A 41 -38.95 56.14 -15.42
N THR A 42 -40.22 55.75 -15.53
CA THR A 42 -40.68 54.42 -15.12
C THR A 42 -40.24 53.38 -16.15
N VAL A 43 -39.22 52.58 -15.82
CA VAL A 43 -38.81 51.40 -16.60
C VAL A 43 -39.55 50.19 -16.05
N THR A 44 -40.47 49.63 -16.83
CA THR A 44 -41.16 48.38 -16.50
C THR A 44 -40.27 47.21 -16.91
N THR A 45 -39.43 46.70 -16.01
CA THR A 45 -38.70 45.44 -16.21
C THR A 45 -39.63 44.26 -15.97
N THR A 46 -39.97 43.51 -17.02
CA THR A 46 -40.56 42.18 -16.90
C THR A 46 -39.49 41.20 -16.41
N ALA A 47 -39.57 40.77 -15.16
CA ALA A 47 -38.72 39.73 -14.62
C ALA A 47 -39.18 38.35 -15.14
N SER A 48 -38.43 37.76 -16.07
CA SER A 48 -38.55 36.33 -16.36
C SER A 48 -37.91 35.55 -15.21
N THR A 49 -38.68 34.70 -14.55
CA THR A 49 -38.16 33.77 -13.55
C THR A 49 -37.30 32.73 -14.24
N VAL A 50 -35.98 32.93 -14.23
CA VAL A 50 -35.03 31.84 -14.47
C VAL A 50 -35.00 31.05 -13.17
N THR A 51 -35.54 29.83 -13.18
CA THR A 51 -35.33 28.89 -12.09
C THR A 51 -33.81 28.73 -11.93
N PRO A 52 -33.20 28.99 -10.77
CA PRO A 52 -31.79 28.70 -10.58
C PRO A 52 -31.62 27.20 -10.79
N SER A 53 -30.90 26.80 -11.84
CA SER A 53 -30.45 25.42 -11.95
C SER A 53 -29.51 25.19 -10.78
N THR A 54 -29.88 24.31 -9.85
CA THR A 54 -28.98 23.78 -8.83
C THR A 54 -27.65 23.46 -9.50
N PRO A 55 -26.49 23.95 -9.01
CA PRO A 55 -25.20 23.52 -9.54
C PRO A 55 -25.19 22.00 -9.48
N ALA A 56 -25.00 21.35 -10.64
CA ALA A 56 -24.93 19.91 -10.71
C ALA A 56 -23.83 19.47 -9.73
N LEU A 57 -24.21 18.71 -8.71
CA LEU A 57 -23.25 18.12 -7.80
C LEU A 57 -22.45 17.12 -8.64
N THR A 58 -21.27 17.52 -9.10
CA THR A 58 -20.39 16.62 -9.85
C THR A 58 -19.95 15.55 -8.85
N THR A 59 -20.54 14.37 -8.93
CA THR A 59 -20.10 13.22 -8.15
C THR A 59 -18.64 12.95 -8.52
N PRO A 60 -17.71 12.88 -7.54
CA PRO A 60 -16.31 12.66 -7.85
C PRO A 60 -16.13 11.37 -8.65
N SER A 61 -15.33 11.43 -9.72
CA SER A 61 -14.93 10.26 -10.49
C SER A 61 -14.16 9.29 -9.59
N PRO A 62 -14.29 7.97 -9.79
CA PRO A 62 -13.46 7.03 -9.06
C PRO A 62 -11.98 7.22 -9.41
N GLU A 63 -11.12 7.25 -8.39
CA GLU A 63 -9.67 7.39 -8.52
C GLU A 63 -8.97 6.68 -7.35
N PHE A 64 -7.76 6.17 -7.60
CA PHE A 64 -6.86 5.65 -6.57
C PHE A 64 -5.95 6.76 -6.03
N ILE A 65 -5.80 6.84 -4.72
CA ILE A 65 -4.95 7.80 -4.02
C ILE A 65 -3.94 7.03 -3.18
N ASN A 66 -2.66 7.37 -3.32
CA ASN A 66 -1.56 6.80 -2.55
C ASN A 66 -1.42 5.25 -2.67
N LEU A 67 -1.88 4.66 -3.78
CA LEU A 67 -1.48 3.29 -4.12
C LEU A 67 -0.03 3.34 -4.64
N PRO A 68 0.92 2.62 -4.02
CA PRO A 68 2.30 2.59 -4.47
C PRO A 68 2.43 1.74 -5.74
N ASP A 69 3.45 2.02 -6.55
CA ASP A 69 3.78 1.18 -7.70
C ASP A 69 4.35 -0.18 -7.23
N VAL A 70 5.09 -0.19 -6.12
CA VAL A 70 5.71 -1.38 -5.53
C VAL A 70 5.45 -1.41 -4.02
N LEU A 71 5.03 -2.56 -3.52
CA LEU A 71 4.84 -2.87 -2.12
C LEU A 71 5.77 -4.03 -1.74
N GLU A 72 6.65 -3.83 -0.76
CA GLU A 72 7.52 -4.89 -0.24
C GLU A 72 6.86 -5.58 0.96
N VAL A 73 6.79 -6.92 0.91
CA VAL A 73 6.29 -7.75 2.01
C VAL A 73 7.24 -8.92 2.22
N THR A 74 7.58 -9.21 3.46
CA THR A 74 8.46 -10.34 3.78
C THR A 74 7.69 -11.66 3.76
N GLU A 75 8.28 -12.75 3.26
CA GLU A 75 7.58 -14.03 3.13
C GLU A 75 7.15 -14.61 4.48
N SER A 76 7.91 -14.31 5.55
CA SER A 76 7.59 -14.66 6.93
C SER A 76 6.41 -13.87 7.53
N THR A 77 5.76 -13.00 6.73
CA THR A 77 4.53 -12.30 7.12
C THR A 77 3.42 -13.31 7.37
N ARG A 78 2.86 -13.27 8.58
CA ARG A 78 1.77 -14.17 8.94
C ARG A 78 0.49 -13.85 8.15
N PRO A 79 -0.32 -14.87 7.83
CA PRO A 79 -1.68 -14.68 7.35
C PRO A 79 -2.51 -13.73 8.23
N ARG A 80 -3.53 -13.13 7.60
CA ARG A 80 -4.48 -12.15 8.14
C ARG A 80 -3.84 -10.85 8.61
N LYS A 81 -2.85 -10.39 7.87
CA LYS A 81 -2.21 -9.09 8.09
C LYS A 81 -2.61 -8.12 7.00
N VAL A 82 -2.97 -6.90 7.41
CA VAL A 82 -3.08 -5.76 6.49
C VAL A 82 -1.67 -5.49 5.98
N ILE A 83 -1.48 -5.60 4.67
CA ILE A 83 -0.18 -5.39 4.01
C ILE A 83 -0.09 -4.02 3.34
N ILE A 84 -1.23 -3.40 3.05
CA ILE A 84 -1.29 -2.05 2.50
C ILE A 84 -2.58 -1.35 2.89
N GLU A 85 -2.45 -0.05 3.13
CA GLU A 85 -3.56 0.90 3.25
C GLU A 85 -3.38 2.00 2.21
N PHE A 86 -4.44 2.31 1.46
CA PHE A 86 -4.47 3.41 0.50
C PHE A 86 -5.86 4.05 0.50
N GLN A 87 -6.07 5.06 -0.33
CA GLN A 87 -7.35 5.75 -0.42
C GLN A 87 -7.95 5.69 -1.81
N ILE A 88 -9.26 5.87 -1.90
CA ILE A 88 -9.94 6.08 -3.17
C ILE A 88 -10.88 7.28 -3.07
N THR A 89 -11.13 7.95 -4.20
CA THR A 89 -12.30 8.81 -4.34
C THR A 89 -13.44 8.04 -4.97
N SER A 90 -14.68 8.36 -4.59
CA SER A 90 -15.88 7.89 -5.30
C SER A 90 -17.08 8.75 -4.95
N GLY A 91 -17.88 9.09 -5.96
CA GLY A 91 -19.20 9.68 -5.74
C GLY A 91 -20.27 8.66 -5.32
N ASN A 92 -19.97 7.37 -5.35
CA ASN A 92 -20.84 6.31 -4.85
C ASN A 92 -20.66 6.20 -3.32
N PRO A 93 -21.74 6.26 -2.51
CA PRO A 93 -21.64 6.07 -1.06
C PRO A 93 -21.20 4.65 -0.64
N ASP A 94 -21.31 3.67 -1.53
CA ASP A 94 -20.88 2.28 -1.32
C ASP A 94 -19.98 1.82 -2.50
N PRO A 95 -18.74 2.34 -2.61
CA PRO A 95 -17.84 1.96 -3.69
C PRO A 95 -17.38 0.52 -3.52
N LYS A 96 -17.15 -0.17 -4.65
CA LYS A 96 -16.59 -1.52 -4.65
C LYS A 96 -15.21 -1.50 -5.26
N VAL A 97 -14.25 -2.04 -4.53
CA VAL A 97 -12.90 -2.33 -5.01
C VAL A 97 -12.77 -3.83 -5.16
N GLN A 98 -12.25 -4.27 -6.30
CA GLN A 98 -12.07 -5.68 -6.61
C GLN A 98 -10.63 -5.94 -7.02
N ILE A 99 -10.10 -7.07 -6.59
CA ILE A 99 -8.90 -7.64 -7.20
C ILE A 99 -9.34 -8.28 -8.50
N ILE A 100 -8.94 -7.69 -9.62
CA ILE A 100 -9.31 -8.18 -10.95
C ILE A 100 -8.43 -9.37 -11.34
N SER A 101 -7.14 -9.29 -11.01
CA SER A 101 -6.20 -10.37 -11.28
C SER A 101 -4.97 -10.27 -10.38
N ILE A 102 -4.40 -11.43 -10.08
CA ILE A 102 -3.07 -11.59 -9.49
C ILE A 102 -2.25 -12.41 -10.50
N THR A 103 -0.99 -12.03 -10.73
CA THR A 103 -0.10 -12.77 -11.64
C THR A 103 1.26 -12.97 -10.96
N PRO A 104 1.74 -14.22 -10.77
CA PRO A 104 1.05 -15.49 -11.09
C PRO A 104 -0.28 -15.67 -10.35
N ASP A 105 -1.14 -16.58 -10.83
CA ASP A 105 -2.44 -16.84 -10.19
C ASP A 105 -2.22 -17.46 -8.82
N ASP A 106 -2.32 -16.63 -7.78
CA ASP A 106 -2.07 -17.01 -6.40
C ASP A 106 -3.05 -16.28 -5.47
N PRO A 107 -4.05 -16.98 -4.90
CA PRO A 107 -5.11 -16.37 -4.09
C PRO A 107 -4.65 -16.06 -2.65
N VAL A 108 -3.49 -15.41 -2.50
CA VAL A 108 -2.96 -15.01 -1.18
C VAL A 108 -3.60 -13.77 -0.60
N LEU A 109 -4.44 -13.03 -1.34
CA LEU A 109 -5.08 -11.80 -0.88
C LEU A 109 -6.57 -11.99 -0.60
N GLU A 110 -7.08 -11.32 0.43
CA GLU A 110 -8.52 -11.20 0.70
C GLU A 110 -9.16 -10.11 -0.16
N ASP A 111 -10.50 -10.12 -0.24
CA ASP A 111 -11.26 -9.02 -0.82
C ASP A 111 -10.94 -7.70 -0.10
N PRO A 112 -10.74 -6.59 -0.84
CA PRO A 112 -10.39 -5.31 -0.23
C PRO A 112 -11.45 -4.83 0.78
N ILE A 113 -11.00 -4.41 1.96
CA ILE A 113 -11.85 -3.84 3.00
C ILE A 113 -11.92 -2.34 2.80
N ILE A 114 -13.14 -1.79 2.73
CA ILE A 114 -13.39 -0.38 2.43
C ILE A 114 -14.08 0.27 3.62
N ASN A 115 -13.50 1.37 4.09
CA ASN A 115 -14.02 2.14 5.21
C ASN A 115 -14.20 3.61 4.81
N PRO A 116 -15.35 4.24 5.12
CA PRO A 116 -15.53 5.67 4.87
C PRO A 116 -14.58 6.50 5.72
N THR A 117 -14.21 7.68 5.22
CA THR A 117 -13.44 8.68 5.98
C THR A 117 -14.33 9.84 6.45
N ASN A 118 -13.74 10.80 7.17
CA ASN A 118 -14.41 12.06 7.53
C ASN A 118 -14.52 13.04 6.34
N VAL A 119 -13.96 12.69 5.18
CA VAL A 119 -14.04 13.49 3.95
C VAL A 119 -15.05 12.84 3.01
N SER A 120 -16.05 13.62 2.58
CA SER A 120 -17.10 13.14 1.68
C SER A 120 -16.50 12.60 0.37
N GLY A 121 -16.86 11.38 0.03
CA GLY A 121 -16.41 10.73 -1.21
C GLY A 121 -14.97 10.21 -1.16
N VAL A 122 -14.33 10.15 0.01
CA VAL A 122 -13.01 9.54 0.21
C VAL A 122 -13.14 8.34 1.15
N PHE A 123 -12.52 7.22 0.76
CA PHE A 123 -12.57 5.96 1.50
C PHE A 123 -11.15 5.43 1.72
N ASN A 124 -10.89 4.87 2.89
CA ASN A 124 -9.70 4.07 3.15
C ASN A 124 -9.94 2.65 2.66
N VAL A 125 -8.95 2.07 1.99
CA VAL A 125 -8.96 0.71 1.51
C VAL A 125 -7.79 -0.05 2.13
N GLN A 126 -8.06 -1.25 2.64
CA GLN A 126 -7.05 -2.16 3.17
C GLN A 126 -7.04 -3.44 2.34
N ILE A 127 -5.86 -3.92 2.00
CA ILE A 127 -5.66 -5.26 1.44
C ILE A 127 -5.03 -6.13 2.53
N VAL A 128 -5.64 -7.29 2.75
CA VAL A 128 -5.22 -8.26 3.76
C VAL A 128 -4.62 -9.47 3.05
N LEU A 129 -3.49 -9.94 3.57
CA LEU A 129 -2.89 -11.20 3.18
C LEU A 129 -3.68 -12.35 3.85
N ASN A 130 -4.26 -13.26 3.06
CA ASN A 130 -4.97 -14.47 3.51
C ASN A 130 -4.03 -15.70 3.64
N GLY A 131 -3.07 -15.82 2.73
CA GLY A 131 -2.15 -16.95 2.62
C GLY A 131 -0.78 -16.67 3.24
N SER A 132 0.08 -17.70 3.28
CA SER A 132 1.51 -17.47 3.45
C SER A 132 2.12 -17.12 2.10
N LEU A 133 3.11 -16.24 2.10
CA LEU A 133 3.96 -16.00 0.95
C LEU A 133 5.12 -17.00 0.98
N ASP A 134 5.65 -17.33 -0.19
CA ASP A 134 6.78 -18.24 -0.39
C ASP A 134 7.63 -17.63 -1.52
N TYR A 135 8.80 -17.10 -1.16
CA TYR A 135 9.70 -16.39 -2.05
C TYR A 135 10.27 -17.34 -3.12
N GLU A 136 10.60 -18.58 -2.75
CA GLU A 136 11.09 -19.64 -3.63
C GLU A 136 10.05 -20.01 -4.70
N THR A 137 8.77 -19.87 -4.38
CA THR A 137 7.67 -20.10 -5.33
C THR A 137 7.38 -18.86 -6.20
N ALA A 138 7.22 -17.69 -5.59
CA ALA A 138 6.91 -16.44 -6.29
C ALA A 138 7.43 -15.21 -5.55
N ASN A 139 8.51 -14.60 -6.06
CA ASN A 139 9.10 -13.41 -5.48
C ASN A 139 8.45 -12.08 -5.92
N LEU A 140 7.57 -12.11 -6.93
CA LEU A 140 6.91 -10.92 -7.46
C LEU A 140 5.50 -11.26 -7.94
N LEU A 141 4.51 -10.59 -7.37
CA LEU A 141 3.11 -10.69 -7.80
C LEU A 141 2.66 -9.35 -8.40
N THR A 142 2.02 -9.38 -9.56
CA THR A 142 1.36 -8.21 -10.16
C THR A 142 -0.11 -8.24 -9.82
N VAL A 143 -0.59 -7.22 -9.09
CA VAL A 143 -1.97 -7.14 -8.60
C VAL A 143 -2.69 -6.02 -9.35
N ARG A 144 -3.77 -6.36 -10.04
CA ARG A 144 -4.63 -5.41 -10.78
C ARG A 144 -5.90 -5.17 -10.00
N LEU A 145 -6.14 -3.94 -9.59
CA LEU A 145 -7.31 -3.51 -8.84
C LEU A 145 -8.28 -2.73 -9.74
N GLY A 146 -9.57 -2.88 -9.47
CA GLY A 146 -10.63 -2.11 -10.12
C GLY A 146 -11.54 -1.44 -9.12
N ILE A 147 -11.94 -0.20 -9.40
CA ILE A 147 -13.02 0.48 -8.69
C ILE A 147 -14.23 0.51 -9.62
N ALA A 148 -15.29 -0.19 -9.25
CA ALA A 148 -16.54 -0.20 -10.00
C ALA A 148 -17.57 0.71 -9.34
N THR A 149 -18.07 1.69 -10.11
CA THR A 149 -19.12 2.61 -9.67
C THR A 149 -20.19 2.75 -10.76
N PRO A 150 -21.41 3.17 -10.41
CA PRO A 150 -22.42 3.53 -11.41
C PRO A 150 -21.95 4.61 -12.40
N SER A 151 -21.03 5.48 -11.96
CA SER A 151 -20.44 6.59 -12.73
C SER A 151 -19.27 6.19 -13.63
N GLY A 152 -18.73 4.97 -13.50
CA GLY A 152 -17.56 4.55 -14.27
C GLY A 152 -16.73 3.47 -13.58
N PHE A 153 -15.66 3.10 -14.26
CA PHE A 153 -14.73 2.06 -13.84
C PHE A 153 -13.31 2.53 -14.08
N VAL A 154 -12.45 2.40 -13.06
CA VAL A 154 -11.03 2.75 -13.12
C VAL A 154 -10.21 1.58 -12.57
N GLU A 155 -9.00 1.49 -13.08
CA GLU A 155 -8.13 0.35 -12.93
C GLU A 155 -6.71 0.82 -12.60
N GLN A 156 -6.06 0.15 -11.66
CA GLN A 156 -4.65 0.40 -11.35
C GLN A 156 -3.95 -0.89 -10.95
N THR A 157 -2.68 -0.97 -11.31
CA THR A 157 -1.83 -2.11 -11.00
C THR A 157 -0.73 -1.68 -10.05
N PHE A 158 -0.38 -2.55 -9.11
CA PHE A 158 0.85 -2.46 -8.32
C PHE A 158 1.56 -3.81 -8.29
N SER A 159 2.85 -3.77 -7.94
CA SER A 159 3.67 -4.96 -7.74
C SER A 159 3.84 -5.25 -6.25
N LEU A 160 3.57 -6.47 -5.83
CA LEU A 160 3.92 -7.02 -4.51
C LEU A 160 5.25 -7.74 -4.64
N SER A 161 6.32 -7.14 -4.13
CA SER A 161 7.65 -7.74 -4.06
C SER A 161 7.77 -8.52 -2.77
N VAL A 162 7.99 -9.83 -2.88
CA VAL A 162 8.25 -10.67 -1.71
C VAL A 162 9.73 -10.59 -1.35
N THR A 163 10.04 -10.37 -0.08
CA THR A 163 11.40 -10.40 0.44
C THR A 163 11.67 -11.70 1.18
N ASP A 164 12.76 -12.33 0.80
CA ASP A 164 13.28 -13.60 1.32
C ASP A 164 13.60 -13.49 2.83
N THR A 165 13.25 -14.53 3.60
CA THR A 165 13.64 -14.77 4.98
C THR A 165 14.17 -16.19 5.12
N ASN A 166 15.48 -16.28 5.36
CA ASN A 166 16.20 -17.54 5.57
C ASN A 166 15.45 -18.55 6.46
N GLU A 167 15.25 -19.73 5.90
CA GLU A 167 14.53 -20.86 6.46
C GLU A 167 15.49 -22.00 6.85
N PRO A 168 15.13 -22.85 7.83
CA PRO A 168 16.00 -23.96 8.19
C PRO A 168 15.97 -25.08 7.13
N PRO A 169 17.09 -25.78 6.90
CA PRO A 169 17.11 -26.95 6.04
C PRO A 169 16.13 -28.04 6.50
N GLN A 170 15.42 -28.62 5.54
CA GLN A 170 14.45 -29.69 5.78
C GLN A 170 15.08 -31.06 5.48
N CYS A 171 15.30 -31.88 6.52
CA CYS A 171 15.69 -33.28 6.33
C CYS A 171 14.49 -34.12 5.88
N GLU A 172 14.73 -35.15 5.07
CA GLU A 172 13.68 -36.10 4.71
C GLU A 172 13.02 -36.71 5.95
N ALA A 173 11.71 -36.95 5.87
CA ALA A 173 10.89 -37.40 6.99
C ALA A 173 11.43 -38.64 7.72
N GLN A 174 12.08 -39.55 6.98
CA GLN A 174 12.70 -40.77 7.54
C GLN A 174 13.83 -40.48 8.54
N PHE A 175 14.50 -39.33 8.44
CA PHE A 175 15.58 -38.95 9.35
C PHE A 175 15.09 -38.14 10.55
N GLN A 176 13.88 -37.59 10.50
CA GLN A 176 13.28 -36.86 11.62
C GLN A 176 12.96 -37.78 12.80
N LEU A 177 12.69 -39.06 12.53
CA LEU A 177 12.37 -40.09 13.53
C LEU A 177 13.59 -40.95 13.93
N GLY A 178 14.73 -40.75 13.28
CA GLY A 178 15.92 -41.59 13.41
C GLY A 178 15.94 -42.76 12.43
N ALA A 179 17.14 -43.11 11.96
CA ALA A 179 17.37 -44.22 11.06
C ALA A 179 18.11 -45.36 11.79
N VAL A 180 17.70 -46.61 11.52
CA VAL A 180 18.38 -47.81 12.02
C VAL A 180 18.97 -48.56 10.83
N VAL A 181 20.28 -48.77 10.84
CA VAL A 181 21.00 -49.55 9.82
C VAL A 181 21.58 -50.79 10.47
N GLN A 182 21.22 -51.98 9.96
CA GLN A 182 21.83 -53.24 10.37
C GLN A 182 23.05 -53.51 9.49
N VAL A 183 24.23 -53.64 10.11
CA VAL A 183 25.50 -53.86 9.41
C VAL A 183 26.05 -55.21 9.86
N PRO A 184 26.18 -56.21 8.96
CA PRO A 184 26.85 -57.47 9.29
C PRO A 184 28.29 -57.23 9.72
N GLU A 185 28.76 -57.97 10.72
CA GLU A 185 30.12 -57.79 11.27
C GLU A 185 31.23 -58.09 10.26
N ASP A 186 30.97 -58.99 9.30
CA ASP A 186 31.93 -59.39 8.27
C ASP A 186 31.95 -58.44 7.06
N SER A 187 31.31 -57.26 7.16
CA SER A 187 31.22 -56.34 6.03
C SER A 187 32.60 -55.72 5.73
N PRO A 188 33.09 -55.82 4.48
CA PRO A 188 34.41 -55.30 4.11
C PRO A 188 34.44 -53.77 4.12
N ALA A 189 35.47 -53.17 4.73
CA ALA A 189 35.62 -51.72 4.78
C ALA A 189 36.22 -51.13 3.49
N PRO A 190 35.75 -49.97 2.99
CA PRO A 190 34.67 -49.14 3.55
C PRO A 190 33.27 -49.59 3.12
N VAL A 191 32.33 -49.60 4.07
CA VAL A 191 30.90 -49.83 3.80
C VAL A 191 30.17 -48.49 3.82
N ARG A 192 29.46 -48.16 2.74
CA ARG A 192 28.53 -47.03 2.74
C ARG A 192 27.27 -47.43 3.51
N LEU A 193 27.06 -46.84 4.69
CA LEU A 193 25.94 -47.18 5.56
C LEU A 193 24.63 -46.51 5.11
N TYR A 194 24.67 -45.21 4.87
CA TYR A 194 23.50 -44.42 4.49
C TYR A 194 23.92 -43.13 3.77
N THR A 195 22.97 -42.51 3.09
CA THR A 195 23.07 -41.15 2.56
C THR A 195 22.00 -40.32 3.26
N VAL A 196 22.38 -39.19 3.87
CA VAL A 196 21.41 -38.21 4.38
C VAL A 196 21.12 -37.23 3.27
N LEU A 197 19.85 -36.98 3.05
CA LEU A 197 19.37 -35.95 2.15
C LEU A 197 18.63 -34.90 2.97
N ALA A 198 18.99 -33.65 2.73
CA ALA A 198 18.32 -32.48 3.24
C ALA A 198 18.14 -31.51 2.08
N LYS A 199 16.99 -30.84 2.05
CA LYS A 199 16.71 -29.78 1.09
C LYS A 199 16.82 -28.46 1.82
N GLU A 200 17.55 -27.53 1.23
CA GLU A 200 17.52 -26.15 1.66
C GLU A 200 16.50 -25.39 0.80
N PRO A 201 15.48 -24.74 1.39
CA PRO A 201 14.56 -23.90 0.65
C PRO A 201 15.25 -22.72 -0.04
N ASP A 202 16.11 -22.00 0.69
CA ASP A 202 16.70 -20.73 0.24
C ASP A 202 17.78 -20.95 -0.82
N SER A 203 17.69 -20.18 -1.89
CA SER A 203 18.69 -20.24 -2.95
C SER A 203 20.04 -19.67 -2.48
N ASN A 204 21.09 -20.46 -2.66
CA ASN A 204 22.50 -20.16 -2.32
C ASN A 204 22.92 -20.41 -0.87
N ASP A 205 22.05 -21.01 -0.06
CA ASP A 205 22.45 -21.47 1.27
C ASP A 205 23.19 -22.81 1.21
N THR A 206 24.07 -23.02 2.20
CA THR A 206 24.90 -24.23 2.29
C THR A 206 24.50 -25.10 3.47
N ILE A 207 24.22 -26.37 3.20
CA ILE A 207 23.94 -27.36 4.24
C ILE A 207 25.26 -27.91 4.78
N THR A 208 25.50 -27.75 6.09
CA THR A 208 26.61 -28.39 6.80
C THR A 208 26.09 -29.55 7.66
N ALA A 209 26.49 -30.77 7.34
CA ALA A 209 26.18 -31.96 8.14
C ALA A 209 27.24 -32.19 9.22
N ARG A 210 26.81 -32.53 10.44
CA ARG A 210 27.68 -32.96 11.54
C ARG A 210 27.10 -34.19 12.22
N ILE A 211 27.96 -35.15 12.55
CA ILE A 211 27.60 -36.27 13.42
C ILE A 211 27.97 -35.87 14.84
N THR A 212 26.98 -35.78 15.72
CA THR A 212 27.18 -35.48 17.14
C THR A 212 26.76 -36.68 17.97
N GLY A 213 27.68 -37.20 18.79
CA GLY A 213 27.45 -38.34 19.67
C GLY A 213 28.77 -38.70 20.35
N GLN A 214 28.72 -39.15 21.61
CA GLN A 214 29.88 -39.76 22.24
C GLN A 214 29.98 -41.21 21.79
N PHE A 215 31.06 -41.54 21.10
CA PHE A 215 31.52 -42.93 21.02
C PHE A 215 32.11 -43.24 22.40
N SER A 216 31.31 -43.85 23.27
CA SER A 216 31.75 -44.40 24.56
C SER A 216 32.38 -45.76 24.38
#